data_AF-A0A9Q7NRN4-F1
#
_entry.id   AF-A0A9Q7NRN4-F1
#
_cell.length_a   1.000
_cell.length_b   1.000
_cell.length_c   1.000
_cell.angle_alpha   90.00
_cell.angle_beta   90.00
_cell.angle_gamma   90.00
#
_symmetry.space_group_name_H-M   'P 1'
#
loop_
_entity.id
_entity.type
_entity.pdbx_description
1 polymer ?
#
loop_
_entity_poly.entity_id
_entity_poly.type
_entity_poly.pdbx_seq_one_letter_code
_entity_poly.pdbx_strand_id
1 'polypeptide(L)'
;MRVPENVILTALSRGGCIRTYWRASASTAGRQIPRIPDGYTLVSADERDETILNHTDFLSVADRLTEAEKWEQVVGPVLFGGSTWKLRAPLTD
;
A
#
# COMPACT_ATOMS: atom_id res chain seq x y z
N MET A 1 -6.02 16.32 4.94
CA MET A 1 -4.79 16.58 5.71
C MET A 1 -3.66 15.87 4.99
N ARG A 2 -2.52 16.52 4.78
CA ARG A 2 -1.36 15.93 4.08
C ARG A 2 -0.40 15.39 5.11
N VAL A 3 0.06 14.16 4.95
CA VAL A 3 1.11 13.60 5.81
C VAL A 3 2.48 13.98 5.19
N PRO A 4 3.38 14.64 5.94
CA PRO A 4 4.69 14.99 5.41
C PRO A 4 5.50 13.76 4.99
N GLU A 5 6.19 13.83 3.85
CA GLU A 5 7.00 12.74 3.28
C GLU A 5 7.99 12.16 4.31
N ASN A 6 8.67 13.03 5.07
CA ASN A 6 9.64 12.61 6.09
C ASN A 6 9.02 11.81 7.23
N VAL A 7 7.75 12.06 7.58
CA VAL A 7 7.02 11.29 8.60
C VAL A 7 6.75 9.88 8.06
N ILE A 8 6.29 9.78 6.81
CA ILE A 8 6.03 8.50 6.13
C ILE A 8 7.32 7.67 6.05
N LEU A 9 8.41 8.28 5.58
CA LEU A 9 9.71 7.61 5.44
C LEU A 9 10.29 7.17 6.80
N THR A 10 10.08 7.95 7.85
CA THR A 10 10.52 7.58 9.21
C THR A 10 9.77 6.37 9.74
N ALA A 11 8.46 6.27 9.49
CA ALA A 11 7.70 5.09 9.88
C ALA A 11 8.13 3.84 9.09
N LEU A 12 8.32 4.00 7.77
CA LEU A 12 8.78 2.93 6.89
C LEU A 12 10.19 2.42 7.27
N SER A 13 11.12 3.32 7.59
CA SER A 13 12.49 2.94 7.99
C SER A 13 12.54 2.22 9.34
N ARG A 14 11.53 2.41 10.20
CA ARG A 14 11.35 1.67 11.46
C ARG A 14 10.67 0.31 11.28
N GLY A 15 10.47 -0.15 10.04
CA GLY A 15 9.84 -1.44 9.73
C GLY A 15 8.34 -1.36 9.47
N GLY A 16 7.75 -0.16 9.45
CA GLY A 16 6.38 0.04 9.01
C GLY A 16 6.19 -0.25 7.51
N CYS A 17 4.94 -0.25 7.07
CA CYS A 17 4.57 -0.48 5.67
C CYS A 17 3.39 0.39 5.25
N ILE A 18 3.20 0.57 3.94
CA ILE A 18 1.96 1.13 3.41
C ILE A 18 1.12 -0.02 2.85
N ARG A 19 -0.14 -0.11 3.27
CA ARG A 19 -1.12 -1.01 2.68
C ARG A 19 -2.02 -0.22 1.73
N THR A 20 -2.20 -0.73 0.53
CA THR A 20 -3.12 -0.19 -0.46
C THR A 20 -4.25 -1.16 -0.72
N TYR A 21 -5.45 -0.64 -0.97
CA TYR A 21 -6.66 -1.43 -1.14
C TYR A 21 -7.43 -0.97 -2.36
N TRP A 22 -8.06 -1.88 -3.08
CA TRP A 22 -8.96 -1.59 -4.18
C TRP A 22 -10.09 -2.61 -4.24
N ARG A 23 -11.16 -2.23 -4.92
CA ARG A 23 -12.30 -3.11 -5.21
C ARG A 23 -12.59 -3.16 -6.69
N ALA A 24 -13.09 -4.30 -7.14
CA ALA A 24 -13.55 -4.51 -8.50
C ALA A 24 -14.73 -5.50 -8.50
N SER A 25 -15.32 -5.71 -9.68
CA SER A 25 -16.28 -6.79 -9.86
C SER A 25 -15.60 -8.15 -9.73
N ALA A 26 -16.24 -9.10 -9.03
CA ALA A 26 -15.80 -10.50 -8.95
C ALA A 26 -15.60 -11.14 -10.34
N SER A 27 -16.32 -10.67 -11.35
CA SER A 27 -16.15 -11.12 -12.75
C SER A 27 -14.76 -10.84 -13.34
N THR A 28 -13.94 -10.05 -12.65
CA THR A 28 -12.58 -9.69 -13.06
C THR A 28 -11.48 -10.45 -12.30
N ALA A 29 -11.85 -11.38 -11.42
CA ALA A 29 -10.89 -12.20 -10.67
C ALA A 29 -9.92 -12.94 -11.60
N GLY A 30 -8.64 -12.97 -11.21
CA GLY A 30 -7.57 -13.61 -12.00
C GLY A 30 -7.17 -12.86 -13.27
N ARG A 31 -7.81 -11.72 -13.60
CA ARG A 31 -7.40 -10.89 -14.74
C ARG A 31 -6.32 -9.90 -14.31
N GLN A 32 -5.24 -9.82 -15.08
CA GLN A 32 -4.20 -8.81 -14.89
C GLN A 32 -4.67 -7.45 -15.41
N ILE A 33 -5.44 -6.73 -14.59
CA ILE A 33 -5.92 -5.39 -14.86
C ILE A 33 -5.20 -4.43 -13.91
N PRO A 34 -4.54 -3.36 -14.40
CA PRO A 34 -4.00 -2.31 -13.53
C PRO A 34 -5.10 -1.74 -12.62
N ARG A 35 -4.86 -1.70 -11.31
CA ARG A 35 -5.81 -1.18 -10.32
C ARG A 35 -5.25 0.08 -9.70
N ILE A 36 -6.05 1.14 -9.70
CA ILE A 36 -5.79 2.31 -8.88
C ILE A 36 -6.33 2.00 -7.48
N PRO A 37 -5.52 2.12 -6.41
CA PRO A 37 -6.03 1.95 -5.06
C PRO A 37 -7.14 2.93 -4.70
N ASP A 38 -8.19 2.41 -4.07
CA ASP A 38 -9.26 3.18 -3.43
C ASP A 38 -8.77 3.83 -2.11
N GLY A 39 -7.75 3.25 -1.46
CA GLY A 39 -7.25 3.70 -0.17
C GLY A 39 -5.81 3.31 0.11
N TYR A 40 -5.19 4.06 1.02
CA TYR A 40 -3.79 3.96 1.43
C TYR A 40 -3.69 4.12 2.94
N THR A 41 -2.99 3.20 3.62
CA THR A 41 -2.79 3.25 5.07
C THR A 41 -1.33 3.01 5.38
N LEU A 42 -0.70 3.91 6.13
CA LEU A 42 0.60 3.70 6.74
C LEU A 42 0.40 2.94 8.06
N VAL A 43 1.06 1.80 8.20
CA VAL A 43 0.95 0.90 9.35
C VAL A 43 2.32 0.82 10.04
N SER A 44 2.33 0.97 11.36
CA SER A 44 3.54 0.80 12.18
C SER A 44 4.08 -0.63 12.15
N ALA A 45 5.34 -0.82 12.54
CA ALA A 45 5.98 -2.14 12.52
C ALA A 45 5.34 -3.16 13.46
N ASP A 46 4.69 -2.70 14.54
CA ASP A 46 3.96 -3.53 15.50
C ASP A 46 2.46 -3.65 15.16
N GLU A 47 2.03 -3.08 14.04
CA GLU A 47 0.65 -3.07 13.54
C GLU A 47 -0.38 -2.43 14.50
N ARG A 48 0.07 -1.60 15.45
CA ARG A 48 -0.81 -0.95 16.43
C ARG A 48 -1.29 0.42 16.00
N ASP A 49 -0.50 1.12 15.19
CA ASP A 49 -0.82 2.47 14.73
C ASP A 49 -1.04 2.46 13.22
N GLU A 50 -2.18 3.06 12.82
CA GLU A 50 -2.55 3.25 11.43
C GLU A 50 -2.79 4.73 11.14
N THR A 51 -2.25 5.21 10.02
CA THR A 51 -2.48 6.56 9.51
C THR A 51 -3.02 6.48 8.10
N ILE A 52 -4.21 7.04 7.87
CA ILE A 52 -4.79 7.15 6.53
C ILE A 52 -3.98 8.13 5.70
N LEU A 53 -3.53 7.68 4.54
CA LEU A 53 -2.83 8.48 3.54
C LEU A 53 -3.78 8.81 2.39
N ASN A 54 -3.56 9.95 1.73
CA ASN A 54 -4.18 10.23 0.44
C ASN A 54 -3.26 9.78 -0.72
N HIS A 55 -3.79 9.84 -1.94
CA HIS A 55 -3.04 9.45 -3.14
C HIS A 55 -1.72 10.22 -3.31
N THR A 56 -1.71 11.53 -3.05
CA THR A 56 -0.52 12.38 -3.16
C THR A 56 0.53 12.05 -2.09
N ASP A 57 0.11 11.68 -0.88
CA ASP A 57 1.02 11.23 0.18
C ASP A 57 1.75 9.95 -0.28
N PHE A 58 1.03 8.98 -0.83
CA PHE A 58 1.63 7.76 -1.38
C PHE A 58 2.58 8.04 -2.54
N LEU A 59 2.14 8.85 -3.52
CA LEU A 59 2.97 9.20 -4.68
C LEU A 59 4.28 9.88 -4.27
N SER A 60 4.30 10.63 -3.17
CA SER A 60 5.51 11.32 -2.69
C SER A 60 6.65 10.38 -2.28
N VAL A 61 6.34 9.11 -2.00
CA VAL A 61 7.34 8.10 -1.58
C VAL A 61 7.40 6.89 -2.50
N ALA A 62 6.54 6.80 -3.53
CA ALA A 62 6.32 5.60 -4.33
C ALA A 62 7.59 5.10 -5.03
N ASP A 63 8.47 6.01 -5.46
CA ASP A 63 9.75 5.70 -6.09
C ASP A 63 10.74 4.95 -5.16
N ARG A 64 10.56 5.10 -3.84
CA ARG A 64 11.36 4.45 -2.79
C ARG A 64 10.75 3.16 -2.27
N LEU A 65 9.58 2.75 -2.77
CA LEU A 65 8.90 1.56 -2.31
C LEU A 65 9.20 0.35 -3.20
N THR A 66 9.02 -0.83 -2.62
CA THR A 66 8.86 -2.09 -3.34
C THR A 66 7.56 -2.75 -2.90
N GLU A 67 6.84 -3.33 -3.86
CA GLU A 67 5.68 -4.17 -3.57
C GLU A 67 6.20 -5.48 -2.94
N ALA A 68 5.92 -5.67 -1.66
CA ALA A 68 6.38 -6.83 -0.90
C ALA A 68 5.37 -7.99 -0.95
N GLU A 69 4.08 -7.66 -1.01
CA GLU A 69 2.99 -8.62 -1.06
C GLU A 69 1.85 -8.04 -1.89
N LYS A 70 1.16 -8.92 -2.61
CA LYS A 70 -0.08 -8.61 -3.31
C LYS A 70 -1.09 -9.71 -3.01
N TRP A 71 -2.34 -9.32 -2.77
CA TRP A 71 -3.42 -10.25 -2.49
C TRP A 71 -4.71 -9.86 -3.20
N GLU A 72 -5.53 -10.88 -3.42
CA GLU A 72 -6.88 -10.75 -3.97
C GLU A 72 -7.82 -11.72 -3.23
N GLN A 73 -9.04 -11.27 -2.96
CA GLN A 73 -10.08 -12.08 -2.32
C GLN A 73 -11.45 -11.73 -2.88
N VAL A 74 -12.18 -12.75 -3.33
CA VAL A 74 -13.58 -12.60 -3.75
C VAL A 74 -14.49 -12.74 -2.52
N VAL A 75 -15.37 -11.75 -2.32
CA VAL A 75 -16.42 -11.79 -1.30
C VAL A 75 -17.74 -11.39 -1.97
N GLY A 76 -18.60 -12.38 -2.22
CA GLY A 76 -19.85 -12.19 -2.96
C GLY A 76 -19.57 -11.64 -4.38
N PRO A 77 -20.23 -10.54 -4.81
CA PRO A 77 -20.04 -9.98 -6.14
C PRO A 77 -18.79 -9.08 -6.26
N VAL A 78 -18.01 -8.91 -5.18
CA VAL A 78 -16.89 -7.98 -5.12
C VAL A 78 -15.57 -8.76 -5.06
N LEU A 79 -14.61 -8.35 -5.89
CA LEU A 79 -13.20 -8.70 -5.77
C LEU A 79 -12.52 -7.60 -4.97
N PHE A 80 -12.00 -7.93 -3.80
CA PHE A 80 -11.10 -7.09 -3.04
C PHE A 80 -9.67 -7.44 -3.42
N GLY A 81 -8.79 -6.46 -3.37
CA GLY A 81 -7.38 -6.72 -3.44
C GLY A 81 -6.58 -5.56 -2.89
N GLY A 82 -5.29 -5.78 -2.83
CA GLY A 82 -4.39 -4.83 -2.23
C GLY A 82 -2.95 -5.26 -2.31
N SER A 83 -2.11 -4.38 -1.80
CA SER A 83 -0.67 -4.58 -1.82
C SER A 83 -0.06 -4.03 -0.53
N THR A 84 0.98 -4.70 -0.06
CA THR A 84 1.84 -4.21 1.01
C THR A 84 3.10 -3.66 0.39
N TRP A 85 3.39 -2.40 0.67
CA TRP A 85 4.56 -1.67 0.19
C TRP A 85 5.52 -1.42 1.33
N LYS A 86 6.78 -1.77 1.14
CA LYS A 86 7.85 -1.52 2.11
C LYS A 86 8.92 -0.64 1.48
N LEU A 87 9.73 0.00 2.33
CA LEU A 87 10.89 0.73 1.85
C LEU A 87 11.80 -0.23 1.08
N ARG A 88 12.20 0.16 -0.13
CA ARG A 88 13.19 -0.59 -0.91
C ARG A 88 14.48 -0.65 -0.10
N ALA A 89 15.03 -1.86 0.06
CA ALA A 89 16.35 -2.00 0.66
C ALA A 89 17.37 -1.20 -0.17
N PRO A 90 18.38 -0.57 0.45
CA PRO A 90 19.51 -0.03 -0.30
C PRO A 90 20.07 -1.14 -1.20
N LEU A 91 20.40 -0.81 -2.46
CA LEU A 91 21.18 -1.72 -3.29
C LEU A 91 22.51 -1.95 -2.55
N THR A 92 22.67 -3.13 -1.94
CA THR A 92 23.98 -3.60 -1.51
C THR A 92 24.74 -3.93 -2.79
N ASP A 93 25.75 -3.11 -3.12
CA ASP A 93 26.81 -3.44 -4.10
C ASP A 93 27.64 -4.64 -3.60
#